data_AF-A0A953PEM2-F1
#
_entry.id   AF-A0A953PEM2-F1
#
_cell.length_a   1.000
_cell.length_b   1.000
_cell.length_c   1.000
_cell.angle_alpha   90.00
_cell.angle_beta   90.00
_cell.angle_gamma   90.00
#
_symmetry.space_group_name_H-M   'P 1'
#
loop_
_entity.id
_entity.type
_entity.pdbx_description
1 polymer ?
#
loop_
_entity_poly.entity_id
_entity_poly.type
_entity_poly.pdbx_seq_one_letter_code
_entity_poly.pdbx_strand_id
1 'polypeptide(L)' 'MKSEGVNKIMKRDFRNKAIAIVEPPRIEEEIRKRAYELFEARRREEGHELEDWLRAEQEITGHRSGDVAA' A
#
# COMPACT_ATOMS: atom_id res chain seq x y z
N MET A 1 1.94 50.44 2.38
CA MET A 1 0.64 49.83 2.04
C MET A 1 0.91 48.43 1.50
N LYS A 2 0.35 47.42 2.17
CA LYS A 2 -0.24 46.16 1.65
C LYS A 2 0.57 45.45 0.53
N SER A 3 1.04 44.21 0.67
CA SER A 3 0.25 43.05 1.12
C SER A 3 1.16 41.88 1.53
N GLU A 4 0.93 41.33 2.72
CA GLU A 4 1.18 39.92 3.04
C GLU A 4 0.14 39.02 2.34
N GLY A 5 0.50 37.76 2.13
CA GLY A 5 -0.49 36.68 2.02
C GLY A 5 -1.03 36.38 0.62
N VAL A 6 -0.35 35.46 -0.08
CA VAL A 6 -0.98 34.24 -0.60
C VAL A 6 0.12 33.19 -0.74
N ASN A 7 0.33 32.41 0.31
CA ASN A 7 -0.15 31.04 0.27
C ASN A 7 0.48 30.23 -0.90
N LYS A 8 1.80 30.01 -0.87
CA LYS A 8 2.43 28.91 -1.61
C LYS A 8 2.43 27.63 -0.76
N ILE A 9 1.28 27.30 -0.15
CA ILE A 9 0.96 25.98 0.42
C ILE A 9 0.58 25.04 -0.75
N MET A 10 1.42 24.95 -1.77
CA MET A 10 1.17 24.10 -2.95
C MET A 10 2.46 23.44 -3.47
N LYS A 11 3.44 23.25 -2.59
CA LYS A 11 4.67 22.49 -2.92
C LYS A 11 4.90 21.37 -1.89
N ARG A 12 3.86 20.96 -1.17
CA ARG A 12 3.94 19.90 -0.15
C ARG A 12 3.11 18.64 -0.42
N ASP A 13 2.44 18.55 -1.57
CA ASP A 13 1.57 17.39 -1.86
C ASP A 13 2.09 16.47 -2.98
N PHE A 14 3.16 16.87 -3.69
CA PHE A 14 3.67 16.05 -4.80
C PHE A 14 4.66 14.96 -4.40
N ARG A 15 5.16 14.96 -3.16
CA ARG A 15 5.96 13.83 -2.64
C ARG A 15 5.09 12.65 -2.19
N ASN A 16 3.81 12.88 -1.89
CA ASN A 16 2.85 11.82 -1.57
C ASN A 16 2.07 11.28 -2.77
N LYS A 17 2.24 11.87 -3.97
CA LYS A 17 1.55 11.41 -5.18
C LYS A 17 2.28 10.25 -5.87
N ALA A 18 3.59 10.09 -5.66
CA ALA A 18 4.37 9.01 -6.27
C ALA A 18 4.05 7.61 -5.71
N ILE A 19 3.44 7.53 -4.53
CA ILE A 19 3.00 6.27 -3.92
C ILE A 19 1.65 5.81 -4.53
N ALA A 20 0.85 6.74 -5.07
CA ALA A 20 -0.46 6.47 -5.65
C ALA A 20 -0.43 5.98 -7.12
N ILE A 21 0.75 5.94 -7.75
CA ILE A 21 0.93 5.61 -9.19
C ILE A 21 1.82 4.40 -9.45
N VAL A 22 2.23 3.66 -8.41
CA VAL A 22 2.56 2.24 -8.57
C VAL A 22 1.22 1.52 -8.48
N GLU A 23 0.57 1.35 -9.63
CA GLU A 23 -0.87 1.17 -9.82
C GLU A 23 -1.62 0.36 -8.74
N PRO A 24 -2.79 0.81 -8.24
CA PRO A 24 -3.66 0.01 -7.37
C PRO A 24 -3.88 -1.44 -7.85
N PRO A 25 -4.17 -1.71 -9.13
CA PRO A 25 -4.26 -3.10 -9.62
C PRO A 25 -2.98 -3.90 -9.41
N ARG A 26 -1.79 -3.28 -9.55
CA ARG A 26 -0.52 -3.99 -9.33
C ARG A 26 -0.36 -4.41 -7.88
N ILE A 27 -0.82 -3.63 -6.92
CA ILE A 27 -0.70 -3.95 -5.49
C ILE A 27 -1.76 -4.96 -5.06
N GLU A 28 -2.99 -4.78 -5.51
CA GLU A 28 -4.06 -5.75 -5.28
C GLU A 28 -3.71 -7.12 -5.87
N GLU A 29 -3.05 -7.16 -7.03
CA GLU A 29 -2.58 -8.42 -7.61
C GLU A 29 -1.51 -9.13 -6.76
N GLU A 30 -0.58 -8.39 -6.17
CA GLU A 30 0.43 -8.99 -5.27
C GLU A 30 -0.20 -9.44 -3.96
N ILE A 31 -1.15 -8.67 -3.42
CA ILE A 31 -1.93 -9.07 -2.23
C ILE A 31 -2.72 -10.35 -2.54
N ARG A 32 -3.38 -10.43 -3.69
CA ARG A 32 -4.14 -11.61 -4.12
C ARG A 32 -3.25 -12.84 -4.25
N LYS A 33 -2.09 -12.72 -4.91
CA LYS A 33 -1.13 -13.83 -5.01
C LYS A 33 -0.68 -14.28 -3.64
N ARG A 34 -0.33 -13.33 -2.77
CA ARG A 34 0.14 -13.62 -1.42
C ARG A 34 -0.93 -14.27 -0.54
N ALA A 35 -2.18 -13.83 -0.64
CA ALA A 35 -3.31 -14.43 0.04
C ALA A 35 -3.55 -15.88 -0.45
N TYR A 36 -3.38 -16.13 -1.74
CA TYR A 36 -3.48 -17.49 -2.30
C TYR A 36 -2.37 -18.41 -1.77
N GLU A 37 -1.13 -17.92 -1.67
CA GLU A 37 -0.04 -18.70 -1.05
C GLU A 37 -0.34 -19.05 0.41
N LEU A 38 -0.92 -18.11 1.18
CA LEU A 38 -1.32 -18.35 2.57
C LEU A 38 -2.45 -19.40 2.66
N PHE A 39 -3.43 -19.33 1.77
CA PHE A 39 -4.49 -20.32 1.63
C PHE A 39 -3.93 -21.71 1.32
N GLU A 40 -3.00 -21.83 0.37
CA GLU A 40 -2.35 -23.10 0.06
C GLU A 40 -1.49 -23.64 1.21
N ALA A 41 -0.75 -22.77 1.90
CA ALA A 41 0.11 -23.14 3.02
C ALA A 41 -0.68 -23.77 4.19
N ARG A 42 -1.92 -23.31 4.42
CA ARG A 42 -2.81 -23.91 5.43
C ARG A 42 -3.65 -25.09 4.92
N ARG A 43 -3.31 -25.64 3.76
CA ARG A 43 -4.03 -26.75 3.09
C ARG A 43 -5.42 -26.41 2.60
N ARG A 44 -5.61 -25.19 2.11
CA ARG A 44 -6.83 -24.76 1.40
C ARG A 44 -8.09 -24.84 2.26
N GLU A 45 -7.93 -24.64 3.57
CA GLU A 45 -9.05 -24.55 4.49
C GLU A 45 -9.90 -23.31 4.17
N GLU A 46 -11.20 -23.51 4.06
CA GLU A 46 -12.20 -22.48 3.82
C GLU A 46 -12.53 -21.70 5.09
N GLY A 47 -13.05 -20.47 4.97
CA GLY A 47 -13.49 -19.65 6.10
C GLY A 47 -12.48 -18.62 6.59
N HIS A 48 -11.31 -18.54 5.95
CA HIS A 48 -10.20 -17.69 6.37
C HIS A 48 -9.67 -16.82 5.21
N GLU A 49 -10.42 -16.73 4.10
CA GLU A 49 -10.01 -15.92 2.93
C GLU A 49 -9.77 -14.45 3.29
N LEU A 50 -10.59 -13.90 4.20
CA LEU A 50 -10.44 -12.51 4.66
C LEU A 50 -9.17 -12.33 5.50
N GLU A 51 -8.83 -13.31 6.35
CA GLU A 51 -7.63 -13.27 7.18
C GLU A 51 -6.36 -13.37 6.32
N ASP A 52 -6.36 -14.24 5.30
CA ASP A 52 -5.25 -14.34 4.34
C ASP A 52 -5.06 -13.04 3.57
N TRP A 53 -6.16 -12.43 3.13
CA TRP A 53 -6.14 -11.16 2.41
C TRP A 53 -5.57 -10.04 3.29
N LEU A 54 -6.07 -9.88 4.52
CA LEU A 54 -5.61 -8.83 5.44
C LEU A 54 -4.14 -9.03 5.84
N ARG A 55 -3.70 -10.28 5.98
CA ARG A 55 -2.29 -10.60 6.24
C ARG A 55 -1.41 -10.28 5.03
N ALA A 56 -1.84 -10.69 3.84
CA ALA A 56 -1.15 -10.37 2.59
C ALA A 56 -1.05 -8.86 2.37
N GLU A 57 -2.12 -8.11 2.63
CA GLU A 57 -2.13 -6.65 2.55
C GLU A 57 -1.09 -6.02 3.49
N GLN A 58 -1.06 -6.45 4.76
CA GLN A 58 -0.06 -5.97 5.72
C GLN A 58 1.37 -6.32 5.30
N GLU A 59 1.60 -7.51 4.77
CA GLU A 59 2.93 -7.89 4.26
C GLU A 59 3.34 -7.02 3.05
N ILE A 60 2.45 -6.78 2.08
CA ILE A 60 2.79 -6.00 0.86
C ILE A 60 2.85 -4.48 1.10
N THR A 61 2.02 -3.96 2.00
CA THR A 61 1.98 -2.52 2.32
C THR A 61 2.98 -2.13 3.41
N GLY A 62 3.25 -3.02 4.36
CA GLY A 62 4.23 -2.84 5.42
C GLY A 62 5.67 -2.82 4.91
N HIS A 63 6.03 -3.70 3.97
CA HIS A 63 7.40 -3.73 3.42
C HIS A 63 7.78 -2.44 2.68
N ARG A 64 6.87 -1.87 1.87
CA ARG A 64 7.15 -0.64 1.09
C ARG A 64 7.44 0.61 1.92
N SER A 65 7.15 0.58 3.23
CA SER A 65 7.51 1.67 4.15
C SER A 65 8.87 1.47 4.81
N GLY A 66 9.48 0.29 4.70
CA GLY A 66 10.77 -0.07 5.31
C GLY A 66 11.97 -0.04 4.36
N ASP A 67 11.76 -0.06 3.04
CA ASP A 67 12.84 -0.14 2.04
C ASP A 67 13.61 1.19 1.81
N VAL A 68 13.48 2.19 2.68
CA VAL A 68 14.26 3.45 2.63
C VAL A 68 15.39 3.52 3.66
N ALA A 69 15.66 2.43 4.39
CA ALA A 69 16.73 2.38 5.38
C ALA A 69 17.52 1.05 5.29
N ALA A 70 18.40 0.94 4.29
CA ALA A 70 19.55 0.02 4.29
C ALA A 70 20.68 0.60 3.44
#